data_AF-A0A1T4TAD4-F1
#
_entry.id   AF-A0A1T4TAD4-F1
#
_cell.length_a   1.000
_cell.length_b   1.000
_cell.length_c   1.000
_cell.angle_alpha   90.00
_cell.angle_beta   90.00
_cell.angle_gamma   90.00
#
_symmetry.space_group_name_H-M   'P 1'
#
loop_
_entity.id
_entity.type
_entity.pdbx_description
1 polymer ?
#
loop_
_entity_poly.entity_id
_entity_poly.type
_entity_poly.pdbx_seq_one_letter_code
_entity_poly.pdbx_strand_id
1 'polypeptide(L)'
;MTALMSCLPAGAQTRYSAWDSLALTPPMGWNSWNFFEAKVSEQVIMDMADAMATNGMKAAGYRYLVIDDHWVAGRDKHNQLVPDPVRFPHGMKYLADYVHGKGLKLGIYSDAAMLTCGGVTGSYNFEEQDARTFAAWGIDFLKYDYCNAPEDVATAFSRYSRMGDALKKCGRPIVYSICEWGQRKPWLWAKAAGGHLWRTTWDSRDVWESHNTNLTGIMEIFRQQEHLAPYAGPGGWNDPDLLMVGLYGKGASSSVDGRFKGCTATEYRTHFALWSMLAAPLMVNMDLKQIAPEVLQLITNRQLIAINQDALGRQATTVLQKNDLQVLLKPLQDKAFAVCVFNRAASGQSFEIDLKKELDLWQPFNVTEVWSGRPVRTLKGTLEAHDCAMYILTPGQK
;
A
#
# COMPACT_ATOMS: atom_id res chain seq x y z
N MET A 1 -18.86 62.54 9.84
CA MET A 1 -17.88 61.49 10.21
C MET A 1 -18.69 60.27 10.63
N THR A 2 -18.96 59.37 9.69
CA THR A 2 -19.69 58.12 9.98
C THR A 2 -18.96 57.02 9.22
N ALA A 3 -18.13 56.27 9.93
CA ALA A 3 -17.35 55.18 9.35
C ALA A 3 -18.29 53.98 9.09
N LEU A 4 -18.45 53.62 7.83
CA LEU A 4 -19.05 52.35 7.42
C LEU A 4 -18.01 51.26 7.64
N MET A 5 -18.21 50.47 8.69
CA MET A 5 -17.41 49.29 8.99
C MET A 5 -17.88 48.16 8.07
N SER A 6 -17.10 47.89 7.02
CA SER A 6 -17.33 46.76 6.11
C SER A 6 -16.97 45.45 6.82
N CYS A 7 -17.97 44.69 7.24
CA CYS A 7 -17.77 43.29 7.63
C CYS A 7 -17.52 42.45 6.37
N LEU A 8 -16.26 42.09 6.13
CA LEU A 8 -15.91 41.02 5.20
C LEU A 8 -16.40 39.68 5.78
N PRO A 9 -17.03 38.79 4.98
CA PRO A 9 -17.42 37.48 5.46
C PRO A 9 -16.16 36.65 5.67
N ALA A 10 -16.00 36.11 6.89
CA ALA A 10 -14.98 35.12 7.20
C ALA A 10 -15.15 33.93 6.23
N GLY A 11 -14.10 33.63 5.46
CA GLY A 11 -14.09 32.52 4.51
C GLY A 11 -14.44 31.21 5.22
N ALA A 12 -15.47 30.53 4.73
CA ALA A 12 -15.79 29.18 5.17
C ALA A 12 -14.61 28.27 4.82
N GLN A 13 -13.81 27.90 5.83
CA GLN A 13 -12.89 26.77 5.69
C GLN A 13 -13.75 25.53 5.50
N THR A 14 -13.69 24.94 4.30
CA THR A 14 -14.25 23.62 4.01
C THR A 14 -13.63 22.62 4.98
N ARG A 15 -14.34 22.29 6.06
CA ARG A 15 -13.93 21.20 6.95
C ARG A 15 -14.25 19.90 6.23
N TYR A 16 -13.23 19.25 5.66
CA TYR A 16 -13.36 17.91 5.13
C TYR A 16 -13.92 16.99 6.22
N SER A 17 -14.78 16.05 5.84
CA SER A 17 -15.25 15.05 6.79
C SER A 17 -14.08 14.17 7.24
N ALA A 18 -14.20 13.52 8.39
CA ALA A 18 -13.19 12.57 8.85
C ALA A 18 -12.98 11.41 7.85
N TRP A 19 -14.02 11.07 7.07
CA TRP A 19 -13.95 10.11 5.97
C TRP A 19 -13.11 10.62 4.80
N ASP A 20 -13.38 11.85 4.33
CA ASP A 20 -12.66 12.46 3.20
C ASP A 20 -11.20 12.81 3.52
N SER A 21 -10.81 12.68 4.80
CA SER A 21 -9.46 12.93 5.30
C SER A 21 -8.64 11.64 5.48
N LEU A 22 -9.19 10.47 5.12
CA LEU A 22 -8.50 9.19 5.17
C LEU A 22 -7.57 9.01 3.97
N ALA A 23 -6.43 8.35 4.20
CA ALA A 23 -5.46 7.96 3.17
C ALA A 23 -5.06 9.12 2.22
N LEU A 24 -4.82 10.33 2.75
CA LEU A 24 -4.32 11.46 1.97
C LEU A 24 -2.91 11.22 1.39
N THR A 25 -2.16 10.31 1.99
CA THR A 25 -0.97 9.66 1.44
C THR A 25 -1.19 8.14 1.40
N PRO A 26 -0.41 7.38 0.61
CA PRO A 26 -0.56 5.93 0.55
C PRO A 26 -0.41 5.29 1.94
N PRO A 27 -1.29 4.37 2.36
CA PRO A 27 -1.16 3.70 3.66
C PRO A 27 0.18 2.97 3.80
N MET A 28 0.78 3.05 5.00
CA MET A 28 1.99 2.31 5.35
C MET A 28 1.74 1.42 6.57
N GLY A 29 2.13 0.15 6.49
CA GLY A 29 1.81 -0.78 7.55
C GLY A 29 2.36 -2.18 7.36
N TRP A 30 1.71 -3.12 8.01
CA TRP A 30 2.01 -4.55 8.01
C TRP A 30 0.72 -5.35 7.83
N ASN A 31 0.77 -6.46 7.12
CA ASN A 31 -0.33 -7.39 6.92
C ASN A 31 0.09 -8.82 7.32
N SER A 32 -0.80 -9.59 7.93
CA SER A 32 -0.47 -10.91 8.49
C SER A 32 -0.37 -12.06 7.48
N TRP A 33 -0.84 -11.91 6.25
CA TRP A 33 -1.13 -13.04 5.36
C TRP A 33 0.11 -13.87 5.00
N ASN A 34 1.08 -13.30 4.27
CA ASN A 34 2.11 -14.09 3.62
C ASN A 34 2.96 -14.95 4.56
N PHE A 35 3.31 -14.42 5.75
CA PHE A 35 4.14 -15.14 6.70
C PHE A 35 3.34 -15.99 7.69
N PHE A 36 2.15 -15.55 8.11
CA PHE A 36 1.39 -16.19 9.19
C PHE A 36 0.16 -16.96 8.70
N GLU A 37 -0.55 -16.49 7.68
CA GLU A 37 -1.80 -17.10 7.17
C GLU A 37 -2.77 -17.48 8.31
N ALA A 38 -3.29 -18.70 8.28
CA ALA A 38 -4.09 -19.34 9.31
C ALA A 38 -3.35 -19.59 10.63
N LYS A 39 -2.17 -19.01 10.90
CA LYS A 39 -1.53 -18.96 12.22
C LYS A 39 -1.69 -17.60 12.90
N VAL A 40 -2.42 -16.67 12.28
CA VAL A 40 -2.74 -15.38 12.89
C VAL A 40 -3.47 -15.57 14.23
N SER A 41 -3.07 -14.76 15.22
CA SER A 41 -3.61 -14.77 16.58
C SER A 41 -3.38 -13.42 17.26
N GLU A 42 -4.06 -13.19 18.37
CA GLU A 42 -3.90 -11.98 19.19
C GLU A 42 -2.44 -11.73 19.57
N GLN A 43 -1.75 -12.77 20.06
CA GLN A 43 -0.34 -12.67 20.45
C GLN A 43 0.56 -12.31 19.26
N VAL A 44 0.31 -12.87 18.07
CA VAL A 44 1.08 -12.52 16.87
C VAL A 44 0.93 -11.03 16.56
N ILE A 45 -0.29 -10.49 16.61
CA ILE A 45 -0.54 -9.08 16.30
C ILE A 45 0.07 -8.16 17.36
N MET A 46 -0.01 -8.53 18.65
CA MET A 46 0.63 -7.79 19.74
C MET A 46 2.16 -7.77 19.58
N ASP A 47 2.77 -8.91 19.26
CA ASP A 47 4.21 -9.03 19.00
C ASP A 47 4.65 -8.13 17.83
N MET A 48 3.88 -8.10 16.74
CA MET A 48 4.18 -7.25 15.58
C MET A 48 3.98 -5.77 15.92
N ALA A 49 2.99 -5.42 16.74
CA ALA A 49 2.77 -4.06 17.20
C ALA A 49 3.93 -3.57 18.08
N ASP A 50 4.41 -4.41 18.99
CA ASP A 50 5.59 -4.11 19.83
C ASP A 50 6.85 -3.94 18.99
N ALA A 51 7.12 -4.85 18.05
CA ALA A 51 8.25 -4.75 17.14
C ALA A 51 8.19 -3.45 16.31
N MET A 52 7.05 -3.17 15.65
CA MET A 52 6.88 -1.96 14.82
C MET A 52 7.01 -0.66 15.63
N ALA A 53 6.55 -0.67 16.88
CA ALA A 53 6.64 0.48 17.77
C ALA A 53 8.08 0.80 18.23
N THR A 54 8.98 -0.20 18.21
CA THR A 54 10.31 -0.11 18.82
C THR A 54 11.47 -0.17 17.80
N ASN A 55 11.28 -0.81 16.65
CA ASN A 55 12.33 -0.99 15.64
C ASN A 55 12.50 0.20 14.68
N GLY A 56 11.80 1.32 14.91
CA GLY A 56 11.88 2.53 14.09
C GLY A 56 10.88 2.62 12.94
N MET A 57 10.16 1.54 12.61
CA MET A 57 9.14 1.55 11.56
C MET A 57 8.02 2.56 11.86
N LYS A 58 7.53 2.63 13.11
CA LYS A 58 6.54 3.65 13.49
C LYS A 58 7.04 5.08 13.24
N ALA A 59 8.31 5.35 13.56
CA ALA A 59 8.93 6.65 13.32
C ALA A 59 9.13 6.95 11.82
N ALA A 60 9.29 5.90 11.00
CA ALA A 60 9.37 6.01 9.55
C ALA A 60 7.99 6.20 8.88
N GLY A 61 6.88 6.01 9.60
CA GLY A 61 5.53 6.29 9.12
C GLY A 61 4.60 5.07 9.05
N TYR A 62 5.09 3.86 9.33
CA TYR A 62 4.26 2.66 9.40
C TYR A 62 3.30 2.74 10.58
N ARG A 63 2.00 2.56 10.33
CA ARG A 63 0.95 2.75 11.35
C ARG A 63 -0.08 1.65 11.40
N TYR A 64 -0.36 0.98 10.29
CA TYR A 64 -1.42 -0.03 10.21
C TYR A 64 -0.87 -1.43 10.47
N LEU A 65 -1.54 -2.20 11.34
CA LEU A 65 -1.41 -3.66 11.41
C LEU A 65 -2.73 -4.27 10.94
N VAL A 66 -2.73 -4.88 9.76
CA VAL A 66 -3.94 -5.45 9.15
C VAL A 66 -3.95 -6.96 9.38
N ILE A 67 -4.92 -7.41 10.16
CA ILE A 67 -5.26 -8.83 10.32
C ILE A 67 -5.92 -9.29 9.02
N ASP A 68 -5.35 -10.31 8.39
CA ASP A 68 -5.90 -10.93 7.19
C ASP A 68 -6.85 -12.09 7.55
N ASP A 69 -7.13 -13.01 6.63
CA ASP A 69 -8.14 -14.06 6.80
C ASP A 69 -7.91 -15.01 8.01
N HIS A 70 -8.92 -15.84 8.32
CA HIS A 70 -8.96 -16.84 9.42
C HIS A 70 -9.09 -16.30 10.85
N TRP A 71 -9.41 -15.02 11.03
CA TRP A 71 -9.61 -14.45 12.37
C TRP A 71 -10.98 -14.77 13.00
N VAL A 72 -11.97 -15.12 12.19
CA VAL A 72 -13.39 -15.22 12.56
C VAL A 72 -13.83 -16.67 12.77
N ALA A 73 -14.59 -16.93 13.84
CA ALA A 73 -15.19 -18.24 14.11
C ALA A 73 -16.61 -18.39 13.51
N GLY A 74 -17.31 -17.29 13.28
CA GLY A 74 -18.64 -17.30 12.69
C GLY A 74 -19.48 -16.12 13.13
N ARG A 75 -20.79 -16.36 13.24
CA ARG A 75 -21.75 -15.41 13.78
C ARG A 75 -22.42 -15.96 15.04
N ASP A 76 -22.76 -15.08 15.98
CA ASP A 76 -23.58 -15.44 17.13
C ASP A 76 -25.08 -15.52 16.77
N LYS A 77 -25.93 -15.78 17.78
CA LYS A 77 -27.40 -15.84 17.62
C LYS A 77 -28.05 -14.53 17.15
N HIS A 78 -27.32 -13.41 17.19
CA HIS A 78 -27.75 -12.10 16.72
C HIS A 78 -27.14 -11.75 15.35
N ASN A 79 -26.50 -12.71 14.69
CA ASN A 79 -25.75 -12.55 13.45
C ASN A 79 -24.53 -11.61 13.56
N GLN A 80 -24.04 -11.30 14.75
CA GLN A 80 -22.82 -10.52 14.92
C GLN A 80 -21.59 -11.40 14.68
N LEU A 81 -20.59 -10.89 13.97
CA LEU A 81 -19.31 -11.58 13.80
C LEU A 81 -18.64 -11.84 15.16
N VAL A 82 -18.13 -13.06 15.33
CA VAL A 82 -17.42 -13.50 16.54
C VAL A 82 -15.99 -13.86 16.16
N PRO A 83 -14.96 -13.22 16.76
CA PRO A 83 -13.59 -13.63 16.54
C PRO A 83 -13.36 -15.04 17.10
N ASP A 84 -12.45 -15.79 16.49
CA ASP A 84 -12.09 -17.12 16.97
C ASP A 84 -11.58 -17.05 18.43
N PRO A 85 -12.24 -17.68 19.40
CA PRO A 85 -11.93 -17.52 20.82
C PRO A 85 -10.63 -18.23 21.24
N VAL A 86 -10.10 -19.14 20.41
CA VAL A 86 -8.79 -19.76 20.64
C VAL A 86 -7.68 -18.83 20.16
N ARG A 87 -7.87 -18.18 19.02
CA ARG A 87 -6.88 -17.26 18.43
C ARG A 87 -6.90 -15.88 19.07
N PHE A 88 -8.09 -15.41 19.46
CA PHE A 88 -8.35 -14.08 20.00
C PHE A 88 -9.17 -14.17 21.29
N PRO A 89 -8.59 -14.73 22.36
CA PRO A 89 -9.31 -15.05 23.60
C PRO A 89 -9.89 -13.82 24.30
N HIS A 90 -9.35 -12.62 24.07
CA HIS A 90 -9.87 -11.37 24.64
C HIS A 90 -10.71 -10.55 23.64
N GLY A 91 -10.83 -11.03 22.39
CA GLY A 91 -11.60 -10.40 21.32
C GLY A 91 -10.95 -9.17 20.69
N MET A 92 -11.54 -8.72 19.58
CA MET A 92 -10.93 -7.67 18.74
C MET A 92 -10.86 -6.30 19.39
N LYS A 93 -11.80 -5.97 20.28
CA LYS A 93 -11.75 -4.69 20.99
C LYS A 93 -10.51 -4.59 21.90
N TYR A 94 -10.22 -5.64 22.66
CA TYR A 94 -9.04 -5.69 23.50
C TYR A 94 -7.76 -5.51 22.67
N LEU A 95 -7.66 -6.22 21.54
CA LEU A 95 -6.53 -6.11 20.63
C LEU A 95 -6.40 -4.71 20.01
N ALA A 96 -7.51 -4.10 19.60
CA ALA A 96 -7.52 -2.74 19.07
C ALA A 96 -7.04 -1.74 20.14
N ASP A 97 -7.56 -1.82 21.36
CA ASP A 97 -7.14 -0.96 22.48
C ASP A 97 -5.63 -1.12 22.75
N TYR A 98 -5.10 -2.36 22.70
CA TYR A 98 -3.66 -2.61 22.84
C TYR A 98 -2.83 -1.95 21.74
N VAL A 99 -3.21 -2.16 20.47
CA VAL A 99 -2.53 -1.59 19.31
C VAL A 99 -2.60 -0.05 19.31
N HIS A 100 -3.74 0.52 19.66
CA HIS A 100 -3.91 1.97 19.82
C HIS A 100 -3.04 2.51 20.95
N GLY A 101 -2.87 1.76 22.04
CA GLY A 101 -1.96 2.10 23.15
C GLY A 101 -0.49 2.25 22.72
N LYS A 102 -0.09 1.64 21.60
CA LYS A 102 1.25 1.81 20.99
C LYS A 102 1.33 2.99 20.01
N GLY A 103 0.21 3.69 19.77
CA GLY A 103 0.07 4.74 18.77
C GLY A 103 -0.05 4.20 17.34
N LEU A 104 -0.48 2.94 17.19
CA LEU A 104 -0.68 2.25 15.92
C LEU A 104 -2.18 2.10 15.62
N LYS A 105 -2.52 1.53 14.47
CA LYS A 105 -3.87 1.39 13.92
C LYS A 105 -4.13 -0.07 13.61
N LEU A 106 -5.31 -0.58 13.96
CA LEU A 106 -5.67 -1.98 13.72
C LEU A 106 -6.57 -2.09 12.49
N GLY A 107 -6.18 -2.94 11.56
CA GLY A 107 -6.99 -3.33 10.41
C GLY A 107 -7.51 -4.74 10.52
N ILE A 108 -8.60 -5.02 9.80
CA ILE A 108 -9.23 -6.33 9.72
C ILE A 108 -9.53 -6.68 8.26
N TYR A 109 -9.95 -7.93 8.05
CA TYR A 109 -10.29 -8.50 6.76
C TYR A 109 -11.73 -9.03 6.75
N SER A 110 -12.40 -8.91 5.61
CA SER A 110 -13.61 -9.66 5.30
C SER A 110 -13.75 -9.79 3.78
N ASP A 111 -14.87 -10.34 3.32
CA ASP A 111 -15.16 -10.61 1.91
C ASP A 111 -16.57 -10.10 1.54
N ALA A 112 -16.72 -9.65 0.29
CA ALA A 112 -17.98 -9.33 -0.37
C ALA A 112 -18.80 -10.57 -0.78
N ALA A 113 -18.55 -11.73 -0.17
CA ALA A 113 -19.35 -12.94 -0.28
C ALA A 113 -19.74 -13.51 1.10
N MET A 114 -20.43 -14.66 1.07
CA MET A 114 -20.82 -15.38 2.29
C MET A 114 -19.62 -16.01 2.99
N LEU A 115 -18.62 -16.44 2.23
CA LEU A 115 -17.39 -17.02 2.71
C LEU A 115 -16.20 -16.27 2.13
N THR A 116 -15.16 -16.11 2.93
CA THR A 116 -13.87 -15.57 2.52
C THR A 116 -13.11 -16.53 1.61
N CYS A 117 -11.96 -16.10 1.08
CA CYS A 117 -11.06 -16.97 0.31
C CYS A 117 -10.62 -18.22 1.10
N GLY A 118 -10.33 -18.08 2.39
CA GLY A 118 -9.99 -19.17 3.31
C GLY A 118 -11.19 -20.00 3.78
N GLY A 119 -12.40 -19.71 3.29
CA GLY A 119 -13.60 -20.47 3.57
C GLY A 119 -14.24 -20.20 4.94
N VAL A 120 -13.86 -19.11 5.62
CA VAL A 120 -14.50 -18.67 6.87
C VAL A 120 -15.56 -17.60 6.60
N THR A 121 -16.24 -17.10 7.62
CA THR A 121 -17.43 -16.23 7.45
C THR A 121 -17.10 -14.86 6.85
N GLY A 122 -17.75 -14.51 5.73
CA GLY A 122 -17.70 -13.19 5.10
C GLY A 122 -18.85 -12.26 5.51
N SER A 123 -18.95 -11.10 4.85
CA SER A 123 -19.86 -10.00 5.25
C SER A 123 -21.02 -9.70 4.30
N TYR A 124 -21.16 -10.43 3.19
CA TYR A 124 -22.24 -10.15 2.24
C TYR A 124 -23.63 -10.25 2.91
N ASN A 125 -24.50 -9.27 2.64
CA ASN A 125 -25.82 -9.06 3.28
C ASN A 125 -25.81 -8.69 4.79
N PHE A 126 -24.64 -8.52 5.40
CA PHE A 126 -24.49 -8.07 6.79
C PHE A 126 -23.64 -6.80 6.90
N GLU A 127 -23.42 -6.09 5.78
CA GLU A 127 -22.43 -5.01 5.66
C GLU A 127 -22.62 -3.92 6.72
N GLU A 128 -23.86 -3.47 6.94
CA GLU A 128 -24.16 -2.46 7.96
C GLU A 128 -23.90 -2.95 9.40
N GLN A 129 -24.24 -4.21 9.68
CA GLN A 129 -24.03 -4.80 11.01
C GLN A 129 -22.54 -5.03 11.28
N ASP A 130 -21.82 -5.52 10.29
CA ASP A 130 -20.40 -5.82 10.38
C ASP A 130 -19.59 -4.53 10.47
N ALA A 131 -19.91 -3.49 9.69
CA ALA A 131 -19.29 -2.18 9.81
C ALA A 131 -19.49 -1.57 11.21
N ARG A 132 -20.68 -1.68 11.80
CA ARG A 132 -20.92 -1.26 13.20
C ARG A 132 -20.11 -2.09 14.20
N THR A 133 -19.95 -3.39 13.94
CA THR A 133 -19.16 -4.30 14.78
C THR A 133 -17.68 -3.92 14.74
N PHE A 134 -17.14 -3.68 13.55
CA PHE A 134 -15.76 -3.19 13.35
C PHE A 134 -15.55 -1.84 14.04
N ALA A 135 -16.49 -0.90 13.90
CA ALA A 135 -16.44 0.39 14.59
C ALA A 135 -16.44 0.25 16.11
N ALA A 136 -17.29 -0.62 16.65
CA ALA A 136 -17.39 -0.89 18.09
C ALA A 136 -16.13 -1.56 18.66
N TRP A 137 -15.47 -2.40 17.87
CA TRP A 137 -14.16 -2.96 18.22
C TRP A 137 -13.01 -1.96 18.09
N GLY A 138 -13.19 -0.85 17.37
CA GLY A 138 -12.15 0.16 17.17
C GLY A 138 -11.26 -0.09 15.95
N ILE A 139 -11.71 -0.86 14.97
CA ILE A 139 -10.99 -1.08 13.71
C ILE A 139 -10.79 0.26 12.96
N ASP A 140 -9.66 0.41 12.29
CA ASP A 140 -9.25 1.61 11.54
C ASP A 140 -9.05 1.36 10.03
N PHE A 141 -9.02 0.09 9.61
CA PHE A 141 -8.78 -0.33 8.24
C PHE A 141 -9.55 -1.63 7.93
N LEU A 142 -10.20 -1.73 6.77
CA LEU A 142 -10.82 -2.95 6.27
C LEU A 142 -10.23 -3.30 4.91
N LYS A 143 -9.58 -4.47 4.79
CA LYS A 143 -9.36 -5.16 3.52
C LYS A 143 -10.63 -5.95 3.18
N TYR A 144 -11.19 -5.75 1.99
CA TYR A 144 -12.46 -6.34 1.59
C TYR A 144 -12.35 -7.10 0.28
N ASP A 145 -12.30 -8.41 0.39
CA ASP A 145 -12.03 -9.34 -0.70
C ASP A 145 -13.26 -9.63 -1.57
N TYR A 146 -13.07 -10.47 -2.59
CA TYR A 146 -14.10 -10.78 -3.57
C TYR A 146 -14.16 -12.28 -3.95
N CYS A 147 -13.66 -13.18 -3.09
CA CYS A 147 -13.76 -14.61 -3.34
C CYS A 147 -15.20 -15.07 -3.30
N ASN A 148 -15.54 -16.10 -4.07
CA ASN A 148 -16.89 -16.68 -4.09
C ASN A 148 -18.01 -15.68 -4.49
N ALA A 149 -17.66 -14.54 -5.11
CA ALA A 149 -18.59 -13.55 -5.61
C ALA A 149 -18.71 -13.59 -7.16
N PRO A 150 -19.83 -13.14 -7.75
CA PRO A 150 -20.02 -13.12 -9.20
C PRO A 150 -19.02 -12.20 -9.91
N GLU A 151 -18.54 -12.63 -11.08
CA GLU A 151 -17.46 -11.95 -11.81
C GLU A 151 -17.82 -10.58 -12.40
N ASP A 152 -19.11 -10.26 -12.54
CA ASP A 152 -19.55 -9.07 -13.26
C ASP A 152 -19.28 -7.78 -12.49
N VAL A 153 -18.90 -6.73 -13.23
CA VAL A 153 -18.51 -5.43 -12.65
C VAL A 153 -19.68 -4.70 -11.97
N ALA A 154 -20.92 -4.90 -12.43
CA ALA A 154 -22.07 -4.22 -11.86
C ALA A 154 -22.39 -4.76 -10.45
N THR A 155 -22.34 -6.08 -10.28
CA THR A 155 -22.45 -6.73 -8.97
C THR A 155 -21.29 -6.34 -8.07
N ALA A 156 -20.06 -6.34 -8.56
CA ALA A 156 -18.89 -5.93 -7.77
C ALA A 156 -19.06 -4.51 -7.25
N PHE A 157 -19.33 -3.55 -8.14
CA PHE A 157 -19.58 -2.16 -7.77
C PHE A 157 -20.69 -2.04 -6.71
N SER A 158 -21.81 -2.76 -6.90
CA SER A 158 -22.94 -2.75 -5.95
C SER A 158 -22.54 -3.28 -4.56
N ARG A 159 -21.83 -4.42 -4.50
CA ARG A 159 -21.41 -5.03 -3.23
C ARG A 159 -20.37 -4.18 -2.50
N TYR A 160 -19.36 -3.68 -3.22
CA TYR A 160 -18.38 -2.75 -2.65
C TYR A 160 -19.02 -1.45 -2.17
N SER A 161 -19.98 -0.90 -2.93
CA SER A 161 -20.68 0.33 -2.53
C SER A 161 -21.50 0.14 -1.25
N ARG A 162 -22.15 -1.02 -1.05
CA ARG A 162 -22.90 -1.32 0.17
C ARG A 162 -22.01 -1.28 1.41
N MET A 163 -20.85 -1.93 1.36
CA MET A 163 -19.90 -1.89 2.47
C MET A 163 -19.26 -0.50 2.62
N GLY A 164 -18.92 0.19 1.53
CA GLY A 164 -18.45 1.57 1.58
C GLY A 164 -19.43 2.52 2.27
N ASP A 165 -20.73 2.42 1.96
CA ASP A 165 -21.79 3.19 2.61
C ASP A 165 -22.00 2.80 4.07
N ALA A 166 -21.89 1.52 4.39
CA ALA A 166 -21.95 1.03 5.76
C ALA A 166 -20.80 1.60 6.62
N LEU A 167 -19.58 1.61 6.09
CA LEU A 167 -18.40 2.18 6.76
C LEU A 167 -18.52 3.69 6.94
N LYS A 168 -19.04 4.43 5.96
CA LYS A 168 -19.33 5.88 6.11
C LYS A 168 -20.30 6.17 7.26
N LYS A 169 -21.28 5.28 7.48
CA LYS A 169 -22.34 5.45 8.49
C LYS A 169 -21.99 4.87 9.85
N CYS A 170 -20.93 4.06 9.97
CA CYS A 170 -20.64 3.32 11.22
C CYS A 170 -20.13 4.20 12.38
N GLY A 171 -19.86 5.49 12.13
CA GLY A 171 -19.44 6.45 13.15
C GLY A 171 -17.94 6.44 13.49
N ARG A 172 -17.15 5.60 12.81
CA ARG A 172 -15.69 5.57 12.93
C ARG A 172 -15.03 5.69 11.54
N PRO A 173 -14.02 6.54 11.35
CA PRO A 173 -13.25 6.57 10.11
C PRO A 173 -12.45 5.26 9.94
N ILE A 174 -12.79 4.48 8.90
CA ILE A 174 -12.15 3.21 8.59
C ILE A 174 -11.65 3.28 7.15
N VAL A 175 -10.34 3.11 6.94
CA VAL A 175 -9.75 3.03 5.60
C VAL A 175 -10.32 1.81 4.89
N TYR A 176 -10.77 1.97 3.65
CA TYR A 176 -11.44 0.92 2.90
C TYR A 176 -10.60 0.47 1.71
N SER A 177 -10.01 -0.73 1.83
CA SER A 177 -9.19 -1.38 0.79
C SER A 177 -10.03 -2.40 0.02
N ILE A 178 -10.22 -2.15 -1.28
CA ILE A 178 -10.99 -2.98 -2.21
C ILE A 178 -10.06 -4.03 -2.81
N CYS A 179 -10.37 -5.31 -2.64
CA CYS A 179 -9.55 -6.43 -3.11
C CYS A 179 -10.35 -7.34 -4.05
N GLU A 180 -10.38 -6.99 -5.34
CA GLU A 180 -10.95 -7.83 -6.41
C GLU A 180 -9.90 -8.19 -7.48
N TRP A 181 -8.63 -8.02 -7.15
CA TRP A 181 -7.47 -8.38 -7.99
C TRP A 181 -7.35 -7.64 -9.33
N GLY A 182 -8.02 -6.51 -9.48
CA GLY A 182 -7.94 -5.67 -10.68
C GLY A 182 -8.76 -6.14 -11.88
N GLN A 183 -9.44 -7.28 -11.79
CA GLN A 183 -10.06 -7.91 -12.98
C GLN A 183 -11.21 -7.09 -13.55
N ARG A 184 -11.95 -6.37 -12.70
CA ARG A 184 -13.07 -5.50 -13.11
C ARG A 184 -12.64 -4.03 -13.20
N LYS A 185 -11.35 -3.76 -13.37
CA LYS A 185 -10.77 -2.41 -13.54
C LYS A 185 -11.19 -1.45 -12.42
N PRO A 186 -10.86 -1.75 -11.15
CA PRO A 186 -11.36 -1.03 -9.99
C PRO A 186 -10.92 0.44 -9.98
N TRP A 187 -9.82 0.76 -10.65
CA TRP A 187 -9.37 2.14 -10.87
C TRP A 187 -10.42 3.04 -11.55
N LEU A 188 -11.45 2.48 -12.20
CA LEU A 188 -12.56 3.23 -12.81
C LEU A 188 -13.73 3.51 -11.86
N TRP A 189 -13.87 2.78 -10.74
CA TRP A 189 -15.11 2.81 -9.94
C TRP A 189 -14.92 2.67 -8.43
N ALA A 190 -13.80 2.12 -7.95
CA ALA A 190 -13.54 1.83 -6.54
C ALA A 190 -13.68 3.06 -5.64
N LYS A 191 -13.16 4.22 -6.10
CA LYS A 191 -13.30 5.49 -5.38
C LYS A 191 -14.77 5.91 -5.23
N ALA A 192 -15.59 5.71 -6.26
CA ALA A 192 -17.02 6.00 -6.21
C ALA A 192 -17.77 5.05 -5.26
N ALA A 193 -17.34 3.79 -5.16
CA ALA A 193 -17.82 2.82 -4.17
C ALA A 193 -17.34 3.13 -2.72
N GLY A 194 -16.53 4.18 -2.52
CA GLY A 194 -15.99 4.59 -1.22
C GLY A 194 -14.61 4.01 -0.87
N GLY A 195 -13.97 3.30 -1.80
CA GLY A 195 -12.62 2.76 -1.61
C GLY A 195 -11.57 3.87 -1.53
N HIS A 196 -10.61 3.69 -0.62
CA HIS A 196 -9.44 4.56 -0.43
C HIS A 196 -8.19 4.00 -1.12
N LEU A 197 -8.21 2.70 -1.41
CA LEU A 197 -7.21 1.99 -2.21
C LEU A 197 -7.87 0.74 -2.82
N TRP A 198 -7.34 0.27 -3.94
CA TRP A 198 -7.88 -0.88 -4.65
C TRP A 198 -6.81 -1.73 -5.32
N ARG A 199 -6.87 -3.05 -5.10
CA ARG A 199 -5.96 -4.02 -5.71
C ARG A 199 -6.06 -3.97 -7.22
N THR A 200 -4.93 -3.83 -7.91
CA THR A 200 -4.86 -3.75 -9.38
C THR A 200 -4.38 -5.03 -10.05
N THR A 201 -3.95 -6.02 -9.26
CA THR A 201 -3.39 -7.28 -9.74
C THR A 201 -3.81 -8.45 -8.86
N TRP A 202 -3.58 -9.66 -9.38
CA TRP A 202 -3.46 -10.87 -8.56
C TRP A 202 -2.39 -10.75 -7.48
N ASP A 203 -2.40 -11.70 -6.55
CA ASP A 203 -1.53 -11.67 -5.38
C ASP A 203 -0.06 -11.84 -5.76
N SER A 204 0.79 -11.03 -5.14
CA SER A 204 2.24 -11.06 -5.28
C SER A 204 2.83 -12.30 -4.65
N ARG A 205 3.90 -12.79 -5.26
CA ARG A 205 4.75 -13.88 -4.75
C ARG A 205 6.17 -13.37 -4.60
N ASP A 206 6.92 -13.98 -3.70
CA ASP A 206 8.30 -13.58 -3.42
C ASP A 206 9.27 -14.12 -4.48
N VAL A 207 9.12 -13.57 -5.68
CA VAL A 207 9.92 -13.87 -6.86
C VAL A 207 9.94 -12.65 -7.78
N TRP A 208 11.09 -12.40 -8.41
CA TRP A 208 11.25 -11.28 -9.33
C TRP A 208 10.35 -11.39 -10.56
N GLU A 209 10.50 -12.51 -11.28
CA GLU A 209 9.60 -12.95 -12.35
C GLU A 209 9.14 -14.38 -12.06
N SER A 210 7.83 -14.60 -12.04
CA SER A 210 7.23 -15.91 -11.76
C SER A 210 7.18 -16.83 -12.97
N HIS A 211 7.07 -16.24 -14.17
CA HIS A 211 6.75 -16.93 -15.43
C HIS A 211 5.57 -17.91 -15.31
N ASN A 212 4.59 -17.59 -14.47
CA ASN A 212 3.43 -18.44 -14.20
C ASN A 212 2.13 -17.63 -14.41
N THR A 213 1.11 -18.27 -14.97
CA THR A 213 -0.18 -17.61 -15.22
C THR A 213 -1.03 -17.42 -13.96
N ASN A 214 -0.75 -18.19 -12.90
CA ASN A 214 -1.57 -18.27 -11.68
C ASN A 214 -0.85 -17.70 -10.44
N LEU A 215 0.44 -17.38 -10.56
CA LEU A 215 1.29 -16.85 -9.51
C LEU A 215 1.98 -15.63 -10.10
N THR A 216 1.89 -14.47 -9.46
CA THR A 216 2.38 -13.22 -10.04
C THR A 216 3.64 -12.75 -9.31
N GLY A 217 4.72 -12.53 -10.04
CA GLY A 217 5.97 -11.98 -9.51
C GLY A 217 5.95 -10.45 -9.49
N ILE A 218 6.99 -9.86 -8.89
CA ILE A 218 7.12 -8.42 -8.71
C ILE A 218 7.06 -7.67 -10.05
N MET A 219 7.73 -8.18 -11.08
CA MET A 219 7.78 -7.50 -12.38
C MET A 219 6.51 -7.69 -13.21
N GLU A 220 5.83 -8.83 -13.10
CA GLU A 220 4.49 -9.00 -13.70
C GLU A 220 3.47 -8.02 -13.09
N ILE A 221 3.55 -7.77 -11.78
CA ILE A 221 2.70 -6.76 -11.10
C ILE A 221 3.06 -5.35 -11.54
N PHE A 222 4.35 -5.02 -11.53
CA PHE A 222 4.83 -3.68 -11.88
C PHE A 222 4.40 -3.29 -13.29
N ARG A 223 4.50 -4.21 -14.26
CA ARG A 223 4.05 -3.98 -15.65
C ARG A 223 2.56 -3.68 -15.75
N GLN A 224 1.73 -4.27 -14.90
CA GLN A 224 0.28 -4.01 -14.88
C GLN A 224 -0.08 -2.61 -14.33
N GLN A 225 0.86 -1.88 -13.75
CA GLN A 225 0.62 -0.50 -13.29
C GLN A 225 0.75 0.54 -14.40
N GLU A 226 1.17 0.12 -15.60
CA GLU A 226 1.23 0.99 -16.76
C GLU A 226 -0.16 1.57 -17.08
N HIS A 227 -0.21 2.86 -17.39
CA HIS A 227 -1.43 3.65 -17.64
C HIS A 227 -2.38 3.84 -16.44
N LEU A 228 -2.06 3.33 -15.25
CA LEU A 228 -2.94 3.48 -14.08
C LEU A 228 -2.72 4.80 -13.30
N ALA A 229 -1.64 5.52 -13.58
CA ALA A 229 -1.28 6.76 -12.88
C ALA A 229 -2.39 7.84 -12.82
N PRO A 230 -3.24 8.05 -13.85
CA PRO A 230 -4.33 9.04 -13.78
C PRO A 230 -5.41 8.74 -12.74
N TYR A 231 -5.49 7.50 -12.25
CA TYR A 231 -6.55 7.07 -11.32
C TYR A 231 -6.11 7.12 -9.85
N ALA A 232 -4.81 7.27 -9.57
CA ALA A 232 -4.28 7.38 -8.21
C ALA A 232 -4.10 8.84 -7.76
N GLY A 233 -4.30 9.08 -6.47
CA GLY A 233 -4.06 10.35 -5.81
C GLY A 233 -4.57 10.37 -4.37
N PRO A 234 -4.49 11.52 -3.68
CA PRO A 234 -4.97 11.65 -2.30
C PRO A 234 -6.39 11.08 -2.10
N GLY A 235 -6.51 10.16 -1.13
CA GLY A 235 -7.76 9.44 -0.81
C GLY A 235 -8.16 8.34 -1.80
N GLY A 236 -7.29 7.91 -2.72
CA GLY A 236 -7.58 6.84 -3.67
C GLY A 236 -6.33 6.32 -4.38
N TRP A 237 -5.84 5.14 -3.99
CA TRP A 237 -4.56 4.60 -4.47
C TRP A 237 -4.71 3.30 -5.24
N ASN A 238 -3.95 3.16 -6.33
CA ASN A 238 -3.71 1.85 -6.93
C ASN A 238 -2.87 1.01 -5.97
N ASP A 239 -3.34 -0.19 -5.65
CA ASP A 239 -2.67 -1.13 -4.76
C ASP A 239 -2.08 -2.30 -5.58
N PRO A 240 -0.78 -2.24 -5.92
CA PRO A 240 -0.05 -3.35 -6.56
C PRO A 240 0.30 -4.48 -5.58
N ASP A 241 -0.47 -4.64 -4.49
CA ASP A 241 -0.30 -5.65 -3.47
C ASP A 241 0.91 -5.45 -2.53
N LEU A 242 1.00 -6.33 -1.53
CA LEU A 242 1.96 -6.29 -0.43
C LEU A 242 3.42 -6.26 -0.90
N LEU A 243 4.31 -5.72 -0.07
CA LEU A 243 5.75 -5.76 -0.28
C LEU A 243 6.30 -7.17 0.01
N MET A 244 7.08 -7.74 -0.92
CA MET A 244 7.80 -9.01 -0.70
C MET A 244 9.12 -8.82 0.07
N VAL A 245 9.51 -7.56 0.31
CA VAL A 245 10.77 -7.17 0.94
C VAL A 245 10.99 -7.89 2.27
N GLY A 246 12.09 -8.65 2.35
CA GLY A 246 12.56 -9.29 3.58
C GLY A 246 12.00 -10.68 3.86
N LEU A 247 11.19 -11.25 2.96
CA LEU A 247 10.66 -12.60 3.12
C LEU A 247 11.71 -13.69 2.83
N TYR A 248 12.53 -13.51 1.79
CA TYR A 248 13.58 -14.47 1.39
C TYR A 248 13.04 -15.91 1.25
N GLY A 249 11.91 -16.04 0.56
CA GLY A 249 11.23 -17.30 0.29
C GLY A 249 10.50 -17.89 1.50
N LYS A 250 10.38 -17.15 2.61
CA LYS A 250 9.63 -17.57 3.80
C LYS A 250 8.17 -17.14 3.70
N GLY A 251 7.30 -17.97 4.27
CA GLY A 251 5.85 -17.78 4.23
C GLY A 251 5.21 -18.67 3.17
N ALA A 252 4.11 -19.34 3.52
CA ALA A 252 3.49 -20.32 2.63
C ALA A 252 2.77 -19.65 1.44
N SER A 253 2.21 -18.46 1.63
CA SER A 253 1.52 -17.72 0.56
C SER A 253 2.48 -16.95 -0.34
N SER A 254 3.57 -16.40 0.21
CA SER A 254 4.62 -15.75 -0.58
C SER A 254 5.43 -16.75 -1.41
N SER A 255 5.65 -17.96 -0.88
CA SER A 255 6.32 -19.07 -1.55
C SER A 255 5.44 -20.33 -1.55
N VAL A 256 4.46 -20.35 -2.46
CA VAL A 256 3.51 -21.46 -2.61
C VAL A 256 4.26 -22.78 -2.79
N ASP A 257 3.99 -23.74 -1.92
CA ASP A 257 4.66 -25.05 -1.84
C ASP A 257 6.20 -24.97 -1.75
N GLY A 258 6.74 -23.87 -1.24
CA GLY A 258 8.18 -23.61 -1.17
C GLY A 258 8.83 -23.39 -2.54
N ARG A 259 8.05 -23.10 -3.58
CA ARG A 259 8.51 -22.96 -4.98
C ARG A 259 9.50 -21.81 -5.16
N PHE A 260 9.31 -20.71 -4.45
CA PHE A 260 10.10 -19.50 -4.62
C PHE A 260 11.15 -19.37 -3.52
N LYS A 261 12.40 -19.16 -3.92
CA LYS A 261 13.54 -19.00 -2.99
C LYS A 261 13.66 -17.59 -2.42
N GLY A 262 12.77 -16.69 -2.84
CA GLY A 262 12.84 -15.26 -2.55
C GLY A 262 13.71 -14.49 -3.51
N CYS A 263 13.58 -13.17 -3.45
CA CYS A 263 14.38 -12.26 -4.25
C CYS A 263 15.76 -11.97 -3.60
N THR A 264 16.67 -11.45 -4.41
CA THR A 264 17.96 -10.91 -3.95
C THR A 264 17.79 -9.57 -3.22
N ALA A 265 18.80 -9.15 -2.46
CA ALA A 265 18.80 -7.84 -1.80
C ALA A 265 18.65 -6.67 -2.80
N THR A 266 19.27 -6.79 -3.98
CA THR A 266 19.15 -5.81 -5.07
C THR A 266 17.73 -5.73 -5.60
N GLU A 267 17.08 -6.87 -5.87
CA GLU A 267 15.70 -6.91 -6.33
C GLU A 267 14.72 -6.35 -5.27
N TYR A 268 14.91 -6.65 -3.98
CA TYR A 268 14.09 -6.02 -2.92
C TYR A 268 14.28 -4.50 -2.84
N ARG A 269 15.53 -4.03 -2.98
CA ARG A 269 15.85 -2.60 -3.02
C ARG A 269 15.11 -1.92 -4.18
N THR A 270 15.16 -2.52 -5.36
CA THR A 270 14.45 -2.02 -6.55
C THR A 270 12.94 -2.11 -6.38
N HIS A 271 12.40 -3.21 -5.89
CA HIS A 271 10.97 -3.39 -5.62
C HIS A 271 10.44 -2.29 -4.69
N PHE A 272 11.13 -2.00 -3.58
CA PHE A 272 10.74 -0.93 -2.66
C PHE A 272 10.81 0.46 -3.31
N ALA A 273 11.81 0.71 -4.15
CA ALA A 273 11.93 1.96 -4.91
C ALA A 273 10.80 2.12 -5.94
N LEU A 274 10.44 1.05 -6.66
CA LEU A 274 9.35 1.06 -7.63
C LEU A 274 8.00 1.29 -6.94
N TRP A 275 7.70 0.62 -5.83
CA TRP A 275 6.46 0.87 -5.05
C TRP A 275 6.42 2.29 -4.50
N SER A 276 7.58 2.83 -4.09
CA SER A 276 7.69 4.23 -3.67
C SER A 276 7.37 5.20 -4.81
N MET A 277 7.89 4.94 -6.00
CA MET A 277 7.61 5.71 -7.21
C MET A 277 6.14 5.63 -7.63
N LEU A 278 5.52 4.47 -7.47
CA LEU A 278 4.13 4.25 -7.83
C LEU A 278 3.12 4.93 -6.89
N ALA A 279 3.57 5.53 -5.79
CA ALA A 279 2.69 5.95 -4.70
C ALA A 279 1.78 4.79 -4.22
N ALA A 280 2.33 3.57 -4.21
CA ALA A 280 1.65 2.38 -3.74
C ALA A 280 1.55 2.36 -2.21
N PRO A 281 0.55 1.69 -1.62
CA PRO A 281 0.59 1.33 -0.21
C PRO A 281 1.88 0.55 0.11
N LEU A 282 2.55 0.89 1.22
CA LEU A 282 3.78 0.21 1.66
C LEU A 282 3.44 -0.74 2.80
N MET A 283 2.92 -1.91 2.45
CA MET A 283 2.46 -2.93 3.40
C MET A 283 3.46 -4.10 3.44
N VAL A 284 4.27 -4.18 4.49
CA VAL A 284 5.15 -5.34 4.72
C VAL A 284 4.37 -6.53 5.27
N ASN A 285 4.92 -7.74 5.24
CA ASN A 285 4.19 -8.93 5.71
C ASN A 285 5.08 -10.05 6.31
N MET A 286 6.34 -9.74 6.62
CA MET A 286 7.29 -10.65 7.28
C MET A 286 7.16 -10.62 8.82
N ASP A 287 7.81 -11.56 9.53
CA ASP A 287 7.98 -11.49 10.99
C ASP A 287 8.91 -10.34 11.39
N LEU A 288 8.35 -9.30 12.01
CA LEU A 288 9.07 -8.10 12.42
C LEU A 288 10.03 -8.32 13.60
N LYS A 289 9.90 -9.42 14.35
CA LYS A 289 10.83 -9.77 15.44
C LYS A 289 12.18 -10.25 14.91
N GLN A 290 12.22 -10.73 13.67
CA GLN A 290 13.40 -11.34 13.05
C GLN A 290 13.85 -10.58 11.80
N ILE A 291 13.56 -9.27 11.75
CA ILE A 291 13.95 -8.43 10.64
C ILE A 291 15.48 -8.26 10.59
N ALA A 292 16.07 -8.53 9.43
CA ALA A 292 17.49 -8.28 9.21
C ALA A 292 17.78 -6.77 9.20
N PRO A 293 18.91 -6.28 9.76
CA PRO A 293 19.21 -4.85 9.83
C PRO A 293 19.18 -4.13 8.47
N GLU A 294 19.67 -4.77 7.42
CA GLU A 294 19.68 -4.25 6.06
C GLU A 294 18.26 -4.11 5.47
N VAL A 295 17.36 -5.05 5.81
CA VAL A 295 15.95 -4.98 5.41
C VAL A 295 15.27 -3.84 6.16
N LEU A 296 15.51 -3.72 7.47
CA LEU A 296 14.97 -2.63 8.28
C LEU A 296 15.45 -1.28 7.74
N GLN A 297 16.73 -1.15 7.40
CA GLN A 297 17.30 0.06 6.82
C GLN A 297 16.64 0.41 5.47
N LEU A 298 16.37 -0.59 4.62
CA LEU A 298 15.69 -0.37 3.35
C LEU A 298 14.25 0.13 3.56
N ILE A 299 13.44 -0.60 4.33
CA ILE A 299 12.03 -0.26 4.52
C ILE A 299 11.84 1.01 5.36
N THR A 300 12.84 1.46 6.11
CA THR A 300 12.83 2.73 6.84
C THR A 300 13.62 3.85 6.14
N ASN A 301 14.00 3.66 4.87
CA ASN A 301 14.70 4.67 4.10
C ASN A 301 13.83 5.92 3.94
N ARG A 302 14.19 6.98 4.67
CA ARG A 302 13.42 8.23 4.74
C ARG A 302 13.23 8.92 3.40
N GLN A 303 14.19 8.81 2.49
CA GLN A 303 14.12 9.49 1.20
C GLN A 303 13.13 8.80 0.25
N LEU A 304 13.16 7.45 0.20
CA LEU A 304 12.17 6.68 -0.57
C LEU A 304 10.76 6.84 -0.01
N ILE A 305 10.62 6.77 1.32
CA ILE A 305 9.34 7.01 1.98
C ILE A 305 8.83 8.42 1.68
N ALA A 306 9.70 9.45 1.70
CA ALA A 306 9.29 10.80 1.36
C ALA A 306 8.80 10.93 -0.10
N ILE A 307 9.40 10.19 -1.04
CA ILE A 307 8.92 10.11 -2.43
C ILE A 307 7.52 9.48 -2.48
N ASN A 308 7.30 8.39 -1.76
CA ASN A 308 6.01 7.69 -1.68
C ASN A 308 4.93 8.57 -1.02
N GLN A 309 5.28 9.23 0.08
CA GLN A 309 4.40 10.03 0.93
C GLN A 309 4.31 11.51 0.50
N ASP A 310 4.85 11.87 -0.67
CA ASP A 310 4.77 13.22 -1.21
C ASP A 310 3.30 13.67 -1.36
N ALA A 311 3.00 14.87 -0.85
CA ALA A 311 1.63 15.37 -0.72
C ALA A 311 0.94 15.66 -2.06
N LEU A 312 1.69 15.79 -3.17
CA LEU A 312 1.10 15.87 -4.50
C LEU A 312 0.42 14.54 -4.89
N GLY A 313 0.88 13.42 -4.30
CA GLY A 313 0.23 12.12 -4.43
C GLY A 313 0.21 11.55 -5.85
N ARG A 314 1.16 11.94 -6.71
CA ARG A 314 1.23 11.43 -8.08
C ARG A 314 1.92 10.07 -8.12
N GLN A 315 1.30 9.10 -8.78
CA GLN A 315 1.96 7.87 -9.23
C GLN A 315 2.91 8.20 -10.40
N ALA A 316 4.11 7.61 -10.39
CA ALA A 316 5.08 7.76 -11.47
C ALA A 316 4.61 7.12 -12.78
N THR A 317 5.12 7.62 -13.90
CA THR A 317 4.95 7.03 -15.23
C THR A 317 6.30 6.70 -15.86
N THR A 318 6.34 5.65 -16.68
CA THR A 318 7.47 5.39 -17.57
C THR A 318 7.56 6.53 -18.59
N VAL A 319 8.70 7.20 -18.66
CA VAL A 319 8.97 8.28 -19.62
C VAL A 319 9.99 7.90 -20.68
N LEU A 320 10.84 6.91 -20.38
CA LEU A 320 11.81 6.36 -21.32
C LEU A 320 11.91 4.86 -21.13
N GLN A 321 11.97 4.12 -22.23
CA GLN A 321 12.36 2.73 -22.25
C GLN A 321 13.34 2.53 -23.41
N LYS A 322 14.57 2.15 -23.08
CA LYS A 322 15.65 1.95 -24.05
C LYS A 322 16.33 0.63 -23.74
N ASN A 323 16.10 -0.37 -24.62
CA ASN A 323 16.49 -1.75 -24.37
C ASN A 323 15.93 -2.22 -23.01
N ASP A 324 16.79 -2.72 -22.11
CA ASP A 324 16.40 -3.18 -20.78
C ASP A 324 16.36 -2.07 -19.72
N LEU A 325 16.82 -0.85 -20.05
CA LEU A 325 16.67 0.30 -19.16
C LEU A 325 15.28 0.90 -19.26
N GLN A 326 14.68 1.17 -18.10
CA GLN A 326 13.40 1.85 -17.95
C GLN A 326 13.55 3.04 -17.01
N VAL A 327 13.04 4.20 -17.40
CA VAL A 327 13.06 5.42 -16.58
C VAL A 327 11.65 5.81 -16.20
N LEU A 328 11.41 5.92 -14.90
CA LEU A 328 10.18 6.45 -14.34
C LEU A 328 10.40 7.87 -13.85
N LEU A 329 9.40 8.71 -14.07
CA LEU A 329 9.35 10.09 -13.56
C LEU A 329 8.11 10.24 -12.67
N LYS A 330 8.31 10.76 -11.46
CA LYS A 330 7.25 11.11 -10.51
C LYS A 330 7.30 12.61 -10.24
N PRO A 331 6.30 13.39 -10.67
CA PRO A 331 6.14 14.75 -10.20
C PRO A 331 5.93 14.75 -8.68
N LEU A 332 6.63 15.64 -7.99
CA LEU A 332 6.52 15.87 -6.55
C LEU A 332 5.97 17.28 -6.30
N GLN A 333 5.65 17.60 -5.04
CA GLN A 333 5.30 18.96 -4.67
C GLN A 333 6.43 19.96 -5.00
N ASP A 334 6.12 21.26 -4.96
CA ASP A 334 7.10 22.34 -5.18
C ASP A 334 7.84 22.28 -6.52
N LYS A 335 7.23 21.66 -7.53
CA LYS A 335 7.80 21.47 -8.89
C LYS A 335 9.09 20.62 -8.89
N ALA A 336 9.28 19.80 -7.86
CA ALA A 336 10.34 18.79 -7.84
C ALA A 336 9.91 17.52 -8.59
N PHE A 337 10.89 16.66 -8.87
CA PHE A 337 10.66 15.36 -9.50
C PHE A 337 11.49 14.28 -8.81
N ALA A 338 10.95 13.07 -8.69
CA ALA A 338 11.77 11.88 -8.50
C ALA A 338 11.98 11.16 -9.84
N VAL A 339 13.19 10.66 -10.06
CA VAL A 339 13.55 9.85 -11.23
C VAL A 339 14.09 8.51 -10.75
N CYS A 340 13.54 7.43 -11.29
CA CYS A 340 14.06 6.07 -11.13
C CYS A 340 14.60 5.60 -12.47
N VAL A 341 15.88 5.27 -12.53
CA VAL A 341 16.49 4.56 -13.67
C VAL A 341 16.68 3.11 -13.24
N PHE A 342 15.98 2.20 -13.89
CA PHE A 342 15.89 0.80 -13.48
C PHE A 342 16.36 -0.12 -14.61
N ASN A 343 17.20 -1.10 -14.24
CA ASN A 343 17.71 -2.12 -15.15
C ASN A 343 16.86 -3.40 -15.07
N ARG A 344 16.16 -3.75 -16.15
CA ARG A 344 15.37 -4.99 -16.24
C ARG A 344 16.19 -6.22 -16.59
N ALA A 345 17.43 -6.05 -17.06
CA ALA A 345 18.24 -7.18 -17.50
C ALA A 345 18.82 -7.95 -16.32
N ALA A 346 19.09 -9.24 -16.58
CA ALA A 346 19.86 -10.12 -15.70
C ALA A 346 21.38 -9.85 -15.76
N SER A 347 21.82 -8.78 -16.42
CA SER A 347 23.21 -8.36 -16.54
C SER A 347 23.35 -6.86 -16.29
N GLY A 348 24.55 -6.42 -15.92
CA GLY A 348 24.80 -5.01 -15.63
C GLY A 348 24.62 -4.10 -16.85
N GLN A 349 24.13 -2.89 -16.63
CA GLN A 349 23.88 -1.87 -17.65
C GLN A 349 24.48 -0.53 -17.25
N SER A 350 25.07 0.18 -18.22
CA SER A 350 25.43 1.59 -18.03
C SER A 350 24.31 2.50 -18.52
N PHE A 351 24.10 3.62 -17.84
CA PHE A 351 23.12 4.62 -18.26
C PHE A 351 23.69 6.03 -18.15
N GLU A 352 23.17 6.90 -19.01
CA GLU A 352 23.31 8.36 -18.93
C GLU A 352 22.00 8.94 -19.45
N ILE A 353 21.35 9.75 -18.61
CA ILE A 353 20.04 10.36 -18.91
C ILE A 353 20.18 11.87 -19.03
N ASP A 354 19.80 12.41 -20.19
CA ASP A 354 19.73 13.85 -20.44
C ASP A 354 18.35 14.39 -20.02
N LEU A 355 18.35 15.25 -18.99
CA LEU A 355 17.11 15.81 -18.43
C LEU A 355 16.26 16.54 -19.48
N LYS A 356 16.88 17.24 -20.43
CA LYS A 356 16.15 18.03 -21.43
C LYS A 356 15.67 17.17 -22.58
N LYS A 357 16.57 16.36 -23.15
CA LYS A 357 16.29 15.59 -24.37
C LYS A 357 15.42 14.37 -24.12
N GLU A 358 15.61 13.70 -22.98
CA GLU A 358 14.95 12.43 -22.70
C GLU A 358 13.80 12.56 -21.71
N LEU A 359 13.84 13.55 -20.79
CA LEU A 359 12.79 13.73 -19.77
C LEU A 359 11.95 15.01 -19.96
N ASP A 360 12.23 15.82 -20.98
CA ASP A 360 11.56 17.11 -21.25
C ASP A 360 11.62 18.11 -20.07
N LEU A 361 12.68 18.05 -19.27
CA LEU A 361 12.93 18.90 -18.10
C LEU A 361 13.92 20.02 -18.42
N TRP A 362 13.39 21.18 -18.84
CA TRP A 362 14.19 22.30 -19.36
C TRP A 362 14.82 23.21 -18.29
N GLN A 363 14.25 23.25 -17.09
CA GLN A 363 14.73 24.09 -15.99
C GLN A 363 16.02 23.54 -15.39
N PRO A 364 16.88 24.39 -14.78
CA PRO A 364 17.99 23.88 -13.99
C PRO A 364 17.47 23.18 -12.73
N PHE A 365 18.02 22.01 -12.43
CA PHE A 365 17.68 21.25 -11.22
C PHE A 365 18.94 20.98 -10.39
N ASN A 366 18.80 21.09 -9.07
CA ASN A 366 19.72 20.45 -8.14
C ASN A 366 19.35 18.97 -8.05
N VAL A 367 20.31 18.09 -8.30
CA VAL A 367 20.08 16.64 -8.31
C VAL A 367 20.73 16.00 -7.08
N THR A 368 19.94 15.25 -6.33
CA THR A 368 20.41 14.44 -5.19
C THR A 368 20.19 12.97 -5.50
N GLU A 369 21.24 12.16 -5.34
CA GLU A 369 21.15 10.70 -5.45
C GLU A 369 20.62 10.14 -4.12
N VAL A 370 19.52 9.38 -4.19
CA VAL A 370 18.68 9.01 -3.04
C VAL A 370 19.36 8.01 -2.10
N TRP A 371 20.16 7.09 -2.63
CA TRP A 371 20.77 6.03 -1.82
C TRP A 371 21.89 6.57 -0.93
N SER A 372 22.73 7.46 -1.47
CA SER A 372 23.84 8.10 -0.76
C SER A 372 23.46 9.44 -0.10
N GLY A 373 22.36 10.05 -0.53
CA GLY A 373 21.93 11.39 -0.11
C GLY A 373 22.85 12.52 -0.63
N ARG A 374 23.73 12.24 -1.60
CA ARG A 374 24.74 13.19 -2.08
C ARG A 374 24.27 13.94 -3.32
N PRO A 375 24.63 15.23 -3.46
CA PRO A 375 24.39 15.97 -4.69
C PRO A 375 25.24 15.40 -5.83
N VAL A 376 24.66 15.34 -7.03
CA VAL A 376 25.31 14.91 -8.27
C VAL A 376 25.05 15.91 -9.39
N ARG A 377 25.91 15.91 -10.42
CA ARG A 377 25.77 16.83 -11.57
C ARG A 377 24.93 16.27 -12.72
N THR A 378 24.92 14.95 -12.87
CA THR A 378 24.36 14.24 -14.03
C THR A 378 23.74 12.92 -13.58
N LEU A 379 22.68 12.47 -14.25
CA LEU A 379 22.08 11.16 -14.03
C LEU A 379 22.83 10.15 -14.89
N LYS A 380 23.94 9.63 -14.37
CA LYS A 380 24.73 8.59 -15.04
C LYS A 380 25.33 7.62 -14.06
N GLY A 381 25.56 6.39 -14.51
CA GLY A 381 26.18 5.36 -13.70
C GLY A 381 26.09 3.98 -14.32
N THR A 382 26.40 2.99 -13.50
CA THR A 382 26.27 1.56 -13.80
C THR A 382 25.30 0.94 -12.81
N LEU A 383 24.41 0.09 -13.32
CA LEU A 383 23.48 -0.71 -12.53
C LEU A 383 23.86 -2.17 -12.67
N GLU A 384 23.87 -2.89 -11.56
CA GLU A 384 23.91 -4.35 -11.58
C GLU A 384 22.59 -4.90 -12.17
N ALA A 385 22.54 -6.22 -12.37
CA ALA A 385 21.31 -6.90 -12.73
C ALA A 385 20.17 -6.53 -11.76
N HIS A 386 19.02 -6.13 -12.31
CA HIS A 386 17.81 -5.79 -11.55
C HIS A 386 17.95 -4.60 -10.57
N ASP A 387 19.04 -3.84 -10.60
CA ASP A 387 19.24 -2.67 -9.73
C ASP A 387 18.56 -1.40 -10.27
N CYS A 388 18.41 -0.40 -9.40
CA CYS A 388 17.94 0.92 -9.79
C CYS A 388 18.73 2.07 -9.14
N ALA A 389 18.89 3.15 -9.90
CA ALA A 389 19.34 4.44 -9.42
C ALA A 389 18.14 5.35 -9.18
N MET A 390 18.17 6.07 -8.05
CA MET A 390 17.08 6.92 -7.60
C MET A 390 17.59 8.34 -7.41
N TYR A 391 16.87 9.33 -7.95
CA TYR A 391 17.25 10.73 -7.89
C TYR A 391 16.07 11.61 -7.49
N ILE A 392 16.35 12.68 -6.76
CA ILE A 392 15.41 13.79 -6.53
C ILE A 392 15.97 15.03 -7.20
N LEU A 393 15.12 15.68 -8.00
CA LEU A 393 15.41 16.89 -8.76
C LEU A 393 14.60 18.01 -8.14
N THR A 394 15.27 18.98 -7.53
CA THR A 394 14.63 20.19 -6.99
C THR A 394 14.94 21.39 -7.88
N PRO A 395 13.99 22.31 -8.15
CA PRO A 395 14.26 23.49 -8.96
C PRO A 395 15.46 24.28 -8.42
N GLY A 396 16.45 24.54 -9.27
CA GLY A 396 17.59 25.38 -8.92
C GLY A 396 17.16 26.85 -8.82
N GLN A 397 17.73 27.60 -7.88
CA GLN A 397 17.62 29.06 -7.91
C GLN A 397 18.34 29.59 -9.16
N LYS A 398 17.73 30.56 -9.85
CA LYS A 398 18.30 31.21 -11.04
C LYS A 398 19.56 32.00 -10.71
#